data_AF-A0A4U9HSH3-F1
#
_entry.id   AF-A0A4U9HSH3-F1
#
_cell.length_a   1.000
_cell.length_b   1.000
_cell.length_c   1.000
_cell.angle_alpha   90.00
_cell.angle_beta   90.00
_cell.angle_gamma   90.00
#
_symmetry.space_group_name_H-M   'P 1'
#
loop_
_entity.id
_entity.type
_entity.pdbx_description
1 polymer ?
#
loop_
_entity_poly.entity_id
_entity_poly.type
_entity_poly.pdbx_seq_one_letter_code
_entity_poly.pdbx_strand_id
1 'polypeptide(L)'
;MRFDATNANPDSDSFNKKGTITVYDNQGNAHNMYVYYVKTADNKWDLYTQDGSVTNGKITKAAQMNFDSNGNLAGIYNYNAAGVLSATPNGNPAINVTTDPLSGALPVTFSLSFLNSMQQNTGRTTSWQPTRTATSRATW
;
A
#
# COMPACT_ATOMS: atom_id res chain seq x y z
N MET A 1 15.76 9.24 -8.24
CA MET A 1 15.82 8.09 -9.18
C MET A 1 14.40 7.65 -9.52
N ARG A 2 14.15 7.00 -10.66
CA ARG A 2 12.81 6.43 -10.96
C ARG A 2 12.64 5.11 -10.21
N PHE A 3 11.47 4.86 -9.63
CA PHE A 3 11.13 3.56 -9.03
C PHE A 3 11.10 2.46 -10.09
N ASP A 4 11.89 1.40 -9.90
CA ASP A 4 11.92 0.21 -10.75
C ASP A 4 11.19 -0.95 -10.07
N ALA A 5 9.96 -1.20 -10.49
CA ALA A 5 9.14 -2.30 -9.97
C ALA A 5 9.56 -3.68 -10.51
N THR A 6 10.54 -3.77 -11.41
CA THR A 6 11.06 -5.06 -11.90
C THR A 6 12.22 -5.58 -11.05
N ASN A 7 12.85 -4.71 -10.26
CA ASN A 7 13.85 -5.08 -9.27
C ASN A 7 13.18 -5.34 -7.91
N ALA A 8 13.28 -6.57 -7.41
CA ALA A 8 12.74 -6.95 -6.10
C ALA A 8 13.43 -6.24 -4.91
N ASN A 9 14.57 -5.60 -5.13
CA ASN A 9 15.29 -4.79 -4.15
C ASN A 9 15.46 -3.36 -4.67
N PRO A 10 14.39 -2.55 -4.70
CA PRO A 10 14.43 -1.21 -5.27
C PRO A 10 15.31 -0.28 -4.43
N ASP A 11 16.04 0.62 -5.08
CA ASP A 11 16.91 1.59 -4.41
C ASP A 11 16.12 2.48 -3.44
N SER A 12 16.69 2.76 -2.27
CA SER A 12 16.03 3.56 -1.22
C SER A 12 15.61 4.95 -1.68
N ASP A 13 16.34 5.51 -2.64
CA ASP A 13 16.14 6.88 -3.16
C ASP A 13 15.14 6.92 -4.33
N SER A 14 14.54 5.77 -4.66
CA SER A 14 13.55 5.63 -5.74
C SER A 14 12.10 5.70 -5.25
N PHE A 15 11.87 5.70 -3.93
CA PHE A 15 10.56 5.84 -3.29
C PHE A 15 10.61 6.86 -2.13
N ASN A 16 9.46 7.37 -1.70
CA ASN A 16 9.40 8.39 -0.65
C ASN A 16 9.14 7.81 0.74
N LYS A 17 8.40 6.71 0.81
CA LYS A 17 8.10 6.00 2.06
C LYS A 17 7.92 4.52 1.76
N LYS A 18 8.37 3.69 2.68
CA LYS A 18 8.06 2.26 2.74
C LYS A 18 7.35 2.00 4.07
N GLY A 19 6.17 1.40 4.01
CA GLY A 19 5.47 0.82 5.17
C GLY A 19 5.59 -0.70 5.12
N THR A 20 5.47 -1.34 6.29
CA THR A 20 5.44 -2.80 6.42
C THR A 20 4.21 -3.22 7.21
N ILE A 21 3.50 -4.23 6.72
CA ILE A 21 2.35 -4.86 7.37
C ILE A 21 2.68 -6.35 7.47
N THR A 22 2.68 -6.91 8.68
CA THR A 22 2.82 -8.35 8.86
C THR A 22 1.44 -9.00 8.82
N VAL A 23 1.24 -9.95 7.92
CA VAL A 23 0.04 -10.79 7.84
C VAL A 23 0.44 -12.26 7.99
N TYR A 24 -0.53 -13.12 8.26
CA TYR A 24 -0.30 -14.56 8.41
C TYR A 24 -1.13 -15.32 7.40
N ASP A 25 -0.53 -16.35 6.78
CA ASP A 25 -1.24 -17.25 5.88
C ASP A 25 -2.08 -18.30 6.64
N ASN A 26 -2.68 -19.23 5.91
CA ASN A 26 -3.50 -20.29 6.48
C ASN A 26 -2.74 -21.36 7.27
N GLN A 27 -1.40 -21.36 7.24
CA GLN A 27 -0.54 -22.27 8.00
C GLN A 27 0.16 -21.54 9.17
N GLY A 28 -0.02 -20.22 9.29
CA GLY A 28 0.59 -19.39 10.32
C GLY A 28 1.97 -18.86 9.96
N ASN A 29 2.42 -18.96 8.70
CA ASN A 29 3.66 -18.32 8.29
C ASN A 29 3.47 -16.80 8.19
N ALA A 30 4.49 -16.04 8.58
CA ALA A 30 4.46 -14.59 8.54
C ALA A 30 4.89 -14.04 7.17
N HIS A 31 4.05 -13.18 6.61
CA HIS A 31 4.33 -12.40 5.39
C HIS A 31 4.53 -10.94 5.75
N ASN A 32 5.71 -10.40 5.45
CA ASN A 32 6.02 -8.98 5.64
C ASN A 32 5.69 -8.21 4.37
N MET A 33 4.45 -7.73 4.28
CA MET A 33 3.94 -7.00 3.13
C MET A 33 4.44 -5.57 3.14
N TYR A 34 5.26 -5.22 2.15
CA TYR A 34 5.74 -3.87 1.95
C TYR A 34 4.75 -3.05 1.11
N VAL A 35 4.55 -1.80 1.50
CA VAL A 35 3.84 -0.79 0.71
C VAL A 35 4.79 0.36 0.44
N TYR A 36 5.16 0.56 -0.82
CA TYR A 36 5.98 1.67 -1.27
C TYR A 36 5.08 2.80 -1.76
N TYR A 37 5.34 4.01 -1.28
CA TYR A 37 4.67 5.24 -1.68
C TYR A 37 5.63 6.06 -2.54
N VAL A 38 5.23 6.33 -3.77
CA VAL A 38 6.05 7.06 -4.76
C VAL A 38 5.26 8.27 -5.27
N LYS A 39 5.71 9.48 -4.96
CA LYS A 39 5.09 10.71 -5.46
C LYS A 39 5.33 10.81 -6.96
N THR A 40 4.26 10.96 -7.74
CA THR A 40 4.33 11.07 -9.21
C THR A 40 4.02 12.46 -9.73
N ALA A 41 3.18 13.19 -8.99
CA ALA A 41 2.87 14.59 -9.22
C ALA A 41 2.39 15.22 -7.90
N ASP A 42 2.07 16.50 -7.92
CA ASP A 42 1.44 17.13 -6.75
C ASP A 42 0.14 16.42 -6.39
N ASN A 43 0.03 16.10 -5.11
CA ASN A 43 -1.11 15.41 -4.51
C ASN A 43 -1.41 14.02 -5.11
N LYS A 44 -0.46 13.41 -5.84
CA LYS A 44 -0.60 12.09 -6.47
C LYS A 44 0.53 11.15 -6.08
N TRP A 45 0.15 9.98 -5.59
CA TRP A 45 1.08 8.99 -5.06
C TRP A 45 0.75 7.61 -5.61
N ASP A 46 1.68 7.01 -6.33
CA ASP A 46 1.56 5.61 -6.71
C ASP A 46 1.90 4.71 -5.51
N LEU A 47 1.10 3.67 -5.33
CA LEU A 47 1.28 2.60 -4.37
C LEU A 47 1.80 1.36 -5.06
N TYR A 48 2.87 0.81 -4.54
CA TYR A 48 3.39 -0.49 -4.94
C TYR A 48 3.39 -1.43 -3.75
N THR A 49 3.07 -2.70 -3.97
CA THR A 49 3.07 -3.73 -2.94
C THR A 49 4.04 -4.83 -3.27
N GLN A 50 4.63 -5.44 -2.24
CA GLN A 50 5.54 -6.56 -2.36
C GLN A 50 5.44 -7.47 -1.15
N ASP A 51 5.45 -8.77 -1.36
CA ASP A 51 5.69 -9.72 -0.27
C ASP A 51 7.19 -9.82 0.00
N GLY A 52 7.64 -9.17 1.09
CA GLY A 52 9.04 -9.15 1.49
C GLY A 52 9.54 -10.45 2.11
N SER A 53 8.65 -11.39 2.42
CA SER A 53 9.04 -12.70 2.97
C SER A 53 9.45 -13.68 1.86
N VAL A 54 9.13 -13.39 0.59
CA VAL A 54 9.44 -14.26 -0.55
C VAL A 54 10.69 -13.76 -1.28
N THR A 55 11.62 -14.68 -1.54
CA THR A 55 12.86 -14.36 -2.29
C THR A 55 12.50 -13.88 -3.69
N ASN A 56 13.01 -12.71 -4.08
CA ASN A 56 12.63 -12.03 -5.33
C ASN A 56 11.13 -11.76 -5.46
N GLY A 57 10.43 -11.54 -4.33
CA GLY A 57 9.00 -11.23 -4.30
C GLY A 57 8.64 -10.11 -5.26
N LYS A 58 7.56 -10.31 -6.03
CA LYS A 58 7.20 -9.41 -7.12
C LYS A 58 6.68 -8.09 -6.57
N ILE A 59 7.14 -6.98 -7.15
CA ILE A 59 6.56 -5.67 -6.88
C ILE A 59 5.39 -5.43 -7.83
N THR A 60 4.21 -5.19 -7.26
CA THR A 60 2.98 -4.91 -8.01
C THR A 60 2.60 -3.45 -7.85
N LYS A 61 2.40 -2.75 -8.97
CA LYS A 61 1.83 -1.41 -8.96
C LYS A 61 0.32 -1.52 -8.71
N ALA A 62 -0.13 -1.14 -7.52
CA ALA A 62 -1.47 -1.47 -7.04
C ALA A 62 -2.50 -0.38 -7.33
N ALA A 63 -2.18 0.88 -6.99
CA ALA A 63 -3.10 2.01 -7.15
C ALA A 63 -2.37 3.35 -7.19
N GLN A 64 -3.11 4.41 -7.47
CA GLN A 64 -2.72 5.80 -7.23
C GLN A 64 -3.67 6.42 -6.19
N MET A 65 -3.10 7.07 -5.18
CA MET A 65 -3.83 7.91 -4.23
C MET A 65 -3.81 9.36 -4.72
N ASN A 66 -4.99 9.98 -4.78
CA ASN A 66 -5.16 11.39 -5.11
C ASN A 66 -5.67 12.15 -3.89
N PHE A 67 -5.08 13.29 -3.59
CA PHE A 67 -5.45 14.16 -2.48
C PHE A 67 -6.00 15.50 -2.96
N ASP A 68 -6.89 16.09 -2.17
CA ASP A 68 -7.36 17.46 -2.39
C ASP A 68 -6.33 18.50 -1.92
N SER A 69 -6.63 19.79 -2.12
CA SER A 69 -5.75 20.90 -1.70
C SER A 69 -5.60 21.02 -0.18
N ASN A 70 -6.52 20.46 0.60
CA ASN A 70 -6.45 20.40 2.07
C ASN A 70 -5.69 19.16 2.56
N GLY A 71 -5.26 18.30 1.63
CA GLY A 71 -4.56 17.06 1.91
C GLY A 71 -5.46 15.88 2.23
N ASN A 72 -6.79 15.98 2.17
CA ASN A 72 -7.67 14.84 2.40
C ASN A 72 -7.66 13.91 1.18
N LEU A 73 -7.85 12.61 1.41
CA LEU A 73 -7.95 11.63 0.33
C LEU A 73 -9.19 11.93 -0.53
N ALA A 74 -8.94 12.30 -1.79
CA ALA A 74 -9.98 12.51 -2.80
C ALA A 74 -10.35 11.21 -3.53
N GLY A 75 -9.43 10.24 -3.62
CA GLY A 75 -9.75 8.92 -4.16
C GLY A 75 -8.56 7.99 -4.32
N ILE A 76 -8.88 6.70 -4.44
CA ILE A 76 -7.95 5.64 -4.83
C ILE A 76 -8.32 5.17 -6.23
N TYR A 77 -7.36 5.10 -7.14
CA TYR A 77 -7.56 4.64 -8.51
C TYR A 77 -6.69 3.40 -8.72
N ASN A 78 -7.30 2.23 -8.91
CA ASN A 78 -6.54 0.99 -9.04
C ASN A 78 -5.87 0.88 -10.42
N TYR A 79 -4.68 0.28 -10.44
CA TYR A 79 -4.06 -0.18 -11.68
C TYR A 79 -4.57 -1.59 -12.00
N ASN A 80 -4.80 -1.87 -13.28
CA ASN A 80 -5.05 -3.24 -13.73
C ASN A 80 -3.73 -4.01 -13.95
N ALA A 81 -3.82 -5.30 -14.29
CA ALA A 81 -2.65 -6.14 -14.53
C ALA A 81 -1.73 -5.67 -15.67
N ALA A 82 -2.26 -4.88 -16.61
CA ALA A 82 -1.49 -4.25 -17.70
C ALA A 82 -0.85 -2.91 -17.29
N GLY A 83 -1.00 -2.48 -16.03
CA GLY A 83 -0.46 -1.22 -15.54
C GLY A 83 -1.24 0.02 -15.98
N VAL A 84 -2.49 -0.14 -16.45
CA VAL A 84 -3.38 0.97 -16.81
C VAL A 84 -4.16 1.43 -15.58
N LEU A 85 -4.13 2.73 -15.31
CA LEU A 85 -4.85 3.35 -14.19
C LEU A 85 -6.36 3.42 -14.51
N SER A 86 -7.21 3.10 -13.54
CA SER A 86 -8.65 3.31 -13.64
C SER A 86 -8.98 4.78 -13.90
N ALA A 87 -9.97 5.05 -14.76
CA ALA A 87 -10.49 6.39 -14.99
C ALA A 87 -11.42 6.88 -13.87
N THR A 88 -11.98 5.96 -13.08
CA THR A 88 -12.88 6.25 -11.96
C THR A 88 -12.25 5.81 -10.63
N PRO A 89 -12.52 6.53 -9.53
CA PRO A 89 -12.04 6.13 -8.22
C PRO A 89 -12.77 4.88 -7.74
N ASN A 90 -12.10 4.08 -6.92
CA ASN A 90 -12.69 2.97 -6.20
C ASN A 90 -13.76 3.50 -5.24
N GLY A 91 -14.97 2.94 -5.32
CA GLY A 91 -16.10 3.31 -4.45
C GLY A 91 -15.85 3.02 -2.97
N ASN A 92 -14.93 2.09 -2.67
CA ASN A 92 -14.38 1.91 -1.33
C ASN A 92 -12.86 2.16 -1.40
N PRO A 93 -12.31 3.21 -0.77
CA PRO A 93 -10.91 3.62 -0.96
C PRO A 93 -9.92 2.63 -0.34
N ALA A 94 -9.72 1.51 -1.01
CA ALA A 94 -8.92 0.39 -0.57
C ALA A 94 -8.21 -0.29 -1.75
N ILE A 95 -7.18 -1.08 -1.45
CA ILE A 95 -6.55 -1.99 -2.41
C ILE A 95 -6.60 -3.41 -1.87
N ASN A 96 -6.75 -4.38 -2.76
CA ASN A 96 -6.57 -5.78 -2.41
C ASN A 96 -5.09 -6.15 -2.62
N VAL A 97 -4.53 -6.80 -1.62
CA VAL A 97 -3.13 -7.27 -1.65
C VAL A 97 -3.16 -8.77 -1.41
N THR A 98 -2.46 -9.51 -2.25
CA THR A 98 -2.34 -10.96 -2.18
C THR A 98 -0.91 -11.29 -1.78
N THR A 99 -0.74 -12.18 -0.80
CA THR A 99 0.58 -12.72 -0.43
C THR A 99 1.08 -13.64 -1.54
N ASP A 100 2.40 -13.78 -1.66
CA ASP A 100 2.98 -14.79 -2.54
C ASP A 100 2.98 -16.17 -1.82
N PRO A 101 3.04 -17.31 -2.54
CA PRO A 101 3.19 -18.61 -1.90
C PRO A 101 4.49 -18.67 -1.08
N LEU A 102 4.40 -19.17 0.16
CA LEU A 102 5.54 -19.33 1.06
C LEU A 102 5.46 -20.69 1.74
N SER A 103 6.55 -21.47 1.72
CA SER A 103 6.65 -22.77 2.40
C SER A 103 5.52 -23.77 2.07
N GLY A 104 4.92 -23.67 0.88
CA GLY A 104 3.81 -24.54 0.44
C GLY A 104 2.41 -24.08 0.88
N ALA A 105 2.29 -22.95 1.57
CA ALA A 105 1.01 -22.31 1.85
C ALA A 105 0.43 -21.63 0.61
N LEU A 106 -0.91 -21.53 0.58
CA LEU A 106 -1.62 -20.87 -0.51
C LEU A 106 -1.64 -19.34 -0.30
N PRO A 107 -1.62 -18.56 -1.39
CA PRO A 107 -1.82 -17.11 -1.34
C PRO A 107 -3.08 -16.70 -0.58
N VAL A 108 -2.96 -15.68 0.28
CA VAL A 108 -4.08 -15.07 1.00
C VAL A 108 -4.26 -13.64 0.51
N THR A 109 -5.50 -13.23 0.28
CA THR A 109 -5.83 -11.86 -0.11
C THR A 109 -6.49 -11.12 1.05
N PHE A 110 -6.00 -9.90 1.31
CA PHE A 110 -6.58 -9.00 2.30
C PHE A 110 -6.80 -7.62 1.69
N SER A 111 -7.70 -6.83 2.28
CA SER A 111 -7.97 -5.46 1.85
C SER A 111 -7.26 -4.47 2.76
N LEU A 112 -6.47 -3.58 2.17
CA LEU A 112 -5.87 -2.44 2.86
C LEU A 112 -6.70 -1.20 2.55
N SER A 113 -7.42 -0.71 3.56
CA SER A 113 -8.23 0.51 3.47
C SER A 113 -7.38 1.75 3.72
N PHE A 114 -7.64 2.79 2.92
CA PHE A 114 -7.11 4.14 3.06
C PHE A 114 -8.21 5.14 3.39
N LEU A 115 -9.40 4.69 3.78
CA LEU A 115 -10.50 5.58 4.15
C LEU A 115 -10.05 6.62 5.18
N ASN A 116 -10.40 7.89 4.96
CA ASN A 116 -10.04 9.04 5.80
C ASN A 116 -8.54 9.35 5.91
N SER A 117 -7.76 8.88 4.94
CA SER A 117 -6.35 9.22 4.84
C SER A 117 -6.12 10.72 4.56
N MET A 118 -5.16 11.36 5.22
CA MET A 118 -4.63 12.70 4.92
C MET A 118 -3.14 12.76 4.59
N GLN A 119 -2.76 13.37 3.46
CA GLN A 119 -1.35 13.66 3.16
C GLN A 119 -0.87 14.82 4.03
N GLN A 120 0.32 14.65 4.61
CA GLN A 120 0.97 15.70 5.40
C GLN A 120 2.39 15.92 4.88
N ASN A 121 2.75 17.18 4.65
CA ASN A 121 4.12 17.57 4.34
C ASN A 121 4.77 18.13 5.61
N THR A 122 5.46 17.29 6.36
CA THR A 122 6.14 17.69 7.63
C THR A 122 7.57 18.19 7.40
N GLY A 123 7.89 18.67 6.19
CA GLY A 123 9.16 19.32 5.91
C GLY A 123 10.38 18.41 5.78
N ARG A 124 10.24 17.07 5.92
CA ARG A 124 11.23 16.07 5.42
C ARG A 124 10.79 14.60 5.38
N THR A 125 9.59 14.22 5.85
CA THR A 125 9.08 12.84 5.77
C THR A 125 7.57 12.78 5.99
N THR A 126 6.78 12.45 4.96
CA THR A 126 5.35 12.16 5.14
C THR A 126 5.18 10.97 6.10
N SER A 127 4.52 11.20 7.24
CA SER A 127 4.14 10.16 8.19
C SER A 127 2.63 9.97 8.10
N TRP A 128 2.24 8.81 7.62
CA TRP A 128 0.85 8.38 7.49
C TRP A 128 0.43 7.63 8.75
N GLN A 129 -0.56 8.15 9.50
CA GLN A 129 -1.19 7.43 10.62
C GLN A 129 -2.67 7.16 10.30
N PRO A 130 -3.13 5.89 10.24
CA PRO A 130 -4.55 5.59 10.26
C PRO A 130 -5.14 5.78 11.67
N THR A 131 -6.30 6.42 11.77
CA THR A 131 -7.02 6.60 13.04
C THR A 131 -7.50 5.24 13.56
N ARG A 132 -6.97 4.79 14.70
CA ARG A 132 -7.49 3.60 15.41
C ARG A 132 -8.62 4.04 16.34
N THR A 133 -9.88 3.85 15.93
CA THR A 133 -10.99 3.93 16.89
C THR A 133 -11.09 2.59 17.61
N ALA A 134 -10.51 2.49 18.81
CA ALA A 134 -10.78 1.39 19.72
C ALA A 134 -12.04 1.73 20.53
N THR A 135 -13.20 1.22 20.11
CA THR A 135 -14.39 1.23 20.96
C THR A 135 -14.27 0.07 21.95
N SER A 136 -13.60 0.27 23.08
CA SER A 136 -13.72 -0.64 24.22
C SER A 136 -15.03 -0.32 24.96
N ARG A 137 -16.06 -1.13 24.78
CA ARG A 137 -17.17 -1.22 25.75
C ARG A 137 -16.89 -2.43 26.65
N ALA A 138 -16.36 -2.15 27.85
CA ALA A 138 -16.47 -3.07 28.97
C ALA A 138 -17.82 -2.78 29.64
N THR A 139 -18.77 -3.70 29.53
CA THR A 139 -19.86 -3.85 30.49
C THR A 139 -19.34 -4.76 31.60
N TRP A 140 -19.34 -4.24 32.83
CA TRP A 140 -19.36 -5.07 34.03
C TRP A 140 -20.71 -5.77 34.15
#